data_AF-A0A7V9IJG0-F1
#
_entry.id   AF-A0A7V9IJG0-F1
#
_cell.length_a   1.000
_cell.length_b   1.000
_cell.length_c   1.000
_cell.angle_alpha   90.00
_cell.angle_beta   90.00
_cell.angle_gamma   90.00
#
_symmetry.space_group_name_H-M   'P 1'
#
loop_
_entity.id
_entity.type
_entity.pdbx_description
1 polymer ?
#
loop_
_entity_poly.entity_id
_entity_poly.type
_entity_poly.pdbx_seq_one_letter_code
_entity_poly.pdbx_strand_id
1 'polypeptide(L)'
;MPATTTAKISHRGQTSLPADLRHRWGLDDGGEIGFIDLGDAALIVPGGADSARAELRRVLRDRYDEGLSTIADPDLVDQPA
;
A
#
# COMPACT_ATOMS: atom_id res chain seq x y z
N MET A 1 3.85 -16.66 7.74
CA MET A 1 2.83 -17.25 6.84
C MET A 1 1.81 -16.17 6.50
N PRO A 2 1.33 -16.05 5.25
CA PRO A 2 0.24 -15.14 4.95
C PRO A 2 -1.00 -15.57 5.73
N ALA A 3 -1.52 -14.68 6.58
CA ALA A 3 -2.74 -14.93 7.34
C ALA A 3 -3.91 -14.35 6.56
N THR A 4 -4.73 -15.22 5.97
CA THR A 4 -5.99 -14.81 5.31
C THR A 4 -7.06 -14.67 6.38
N THR A 5 -7.60 -13.47 6.56
CA THR A 5 -8.70 -13.21 7.51
C THR A 5 -9.89 -12.67 6.75
N THR A 6 -11.09 -13.18 7.05
CA THR A 6 -12.35 -12.68 6.50
C THR A 6 -13.10 -11.90 7.57
N ALA A 7 -13.65 -10.75 7.20
CA ALA A 7 -14.49 -9.93 8.06
C ALA A 7 -15.83 -9.69 7.37
N LYS A 8 -16.93 -9.75 8.11
CA LYS A 8 -18.25 -9.41 7.59
C LYS A 8 -18.40 -7.89 7.54
N ILE A 9 -19.00 -7.40 6.48
CA ILE A 9 -19.41 -6.01 6.35
C ILE A 9 -20.85 -5.89 6.85
N SER A 10 -21.11 -4.91 7.71
CA SER A 10 -22.45 -4.60 8.19
C SER A 10 -23.33 -4.05 7.07
N HIS A 11 -24.64 -4.01 7.28
CA HIS A 11 -25.59 -3.41 6.34
C HIS A 11 -25.32 -1.93 6.01
N ARG A 12 -24.54 -1.24 6.87
CA ARG A 12 -24.13 0.16 6.65
C ARG A 12 -22.79 0.29 5.91
N GLY A 13 -22.24 -0.81 5.39
CA GLY A 13 -20.96 -0.80 4.68
C GLY A 13 -19.73 -0.73 5.59
N GLN A 14 -19.88 -0.96 6.90
CA GLN A 14 -18.79 -0.86 7.87
C GLN A 14 -18.28 -2.24 8.29
N THR A 15 -16.97 -2.39 8.42
CA THR A 15 -16.33 -3.53 9.06
C THR A 15 -15.22 -3.06 9.99
N SER A 16 -14.91 -3.86 11.00
CA SER A 16 -13.79 -3.59 11.91
C SER A 16 -12.57 -4.38 11.46
N LEU A 17 -11.40 -3.76 11.56
CA LEU A 17 -10.14 -4.46 11.33
C LEU A 17 -10.00 -5.57 12.40
N PRO A 18 -9.75 -6.84 12.00
CA PRO A 18 -9.52 -7.93 12.94
C PRO A 18 -8.39 -7.59 13.92
N ALA A 19 -8.54 -7.97 15.19
CA ALA A 19 -7.60 -7.60 16.27
C ALA A 19 -6.14 -7.96 15.93
N ASP A 20 -5.90 -9.17 15.43
CA ASP A 20 -4.55 -9.62 15.04
C ASP A 20 -3.96 -8.79 13.87
N LEU A 21 -4.80 -8.29 12.97
CA LEU A 21 -4.36 -7.43 11.87
C LEU A 21 -4.07 -6.02 12.39
N ARG A 22 -4.92 -5.49 13.28
CA ARG A 22 -4.73 -4.21 13.95
C ARG A 22 -3.43 -4.17 14.76
N HIS A 23 -3.16 -5.21 15.55
CA HIS A 23 -1.94 -5.31 16.33
C HIS A 23 -0.68 -5.36 15.46
N ARG A 24 -0.69 -6.20 14.43
CA ARG A 24 0.44 -6.29 13.48
C ARG A 24 0.71 -4.99 12.73
N TRP A 25 -0.32 -4.18 12.50
CA TRP A 25 -0.19 -2.90 11.84
C TRP A 25 0.08 -1.74 12.82
N GLY A 26 0.19 -2.01 14.13
CA GLY A 26 0.44 -0.99 15.14
C GLY A 26 -0.74 0.00 15.31
N LEU A 27 -1.96 -0.46 15.05
CA LEU A 27 -3.18 0.37 15.06
C LEU A 27 -4.04 0.15 16.33
N ASP A 28 -3.47 -0.42 17.40
CA ASP A 28 -4.22 -0.77 18.61
C ASP A 28 -4.82 0.45 19.30
N ASP A 29 -4.12 1.58 19.24
CA ASP A 29 -4.55 2.88 19.77
C ASP A 29 -5.29 3.74 18.72
N GLY A 30 -5.66 3.14 17.58
CA GLY A 30 -6.20 3.83 16.40
C GLY A 30 -5.12 4.18 15.38
N GLY A 31 -5.50 4.94 14.36
CA GLY A 31 -4.63 5.33 13.25
C GLY A 31 -5.38 5.33 11.92
N GLU A 32 -4.64 5.43 10.83
CA GLU A 32 -5.19 5.58 9.48
C GLU A 32 -4.92 4.35 8.61
N ILE A 33 -5.89 4.01 7.77
CA ILE A 33 -5.74 3.05 6.69
C ILE A 33 -6.14 3.72 5.37
N GLY A 34 -5.46 3.34 4.29
CA GLY A 34 -5.80 3.75 2.93
C GLY A 34 -6.54 2.63 2.19
N PHE A 35 -7.45 3.03 1.31
CA PHE A 35 -8.05 2.15 0.31
C PHE A 35 -7.49 2.53 -1.06
N ILE A 36 -6.91 1.56 -1.75
CA ILE A 36 -6.48 1.70 -3.13
C ILE A 36 -7.44 0.85 -3.96
N ASP A 37 -8.22 1.53 -4.81
CA ASP A 37 -9.15 0.90 -5.74
C ASP A 37 -8.39 0.30 -6.93
N LEU A 38 -8.61 -0.98 -7.19
CA LEU A 38 -8.05 -1.73 -8.32
C LEU A 38 -9.14 -2.17 -9.31
N GLY A 39 -10.39 -1.69 -9.14
CA GLY A 39 -11.55 -2.01 -9.98
C GLY A 39 -12.35 -3.19 -9.44
N ASP A 40 -11.79 -4.41 -9.49
CA ASP A 40 -12.44 -5.64 -9.00
C ASP A 40 -12.01 -6.03 -7.58
N ALA A 41 -11.02 -5.33 -7.04
CA ALA A 41 -10.49 -5.50 -5.70
C ALA A 41 -10.10 -4.16 -5.09
N ALA A 42 -9.97 -4.15 -3.77
CA ALA A 42 -9.36 -3.04 -3.04
C ALA A 42 -8.16 -3.54 -2.24
N LEU A 43 -7.06 -2.80 -2.28
CA LEU A 43 -5.94 -3.01 -1.39
C LEU A 43 -6.08 -2.07 -0.19
N ILE A 44 -6.01 -2.64 1.01
CA ILE A 44 -6.03 -1.89 2.27
C ILE A 44 -4.59 -1.79 2.78
N VAL A 45 -4.13 -0.56 3.02
CA VAL A 45 -2.74 -0.28 3.44
C VAL A 45 -2.71 0.46 4.78
N PRO A 46 -1.87 0.03 5.76
CA PRO A 46 -1.67 0.79 6.99
C PRO A 46 -0.96 2.12 6.68
N GLY A 47 -1.40 3.19 7.33
CA GLY A 47 -0.81 4.53 7.16
C GLY A 47 -1.14 5.21 5.83
N GLY A 48 -2.08 4.69 5.05
CA GLY A 48 -2.57 5.37 3.84
C GLY A 48 -1.72 5.17 2.58
N ALA A 49 -2.14 5.81 1.49
CA ALA A 49 -1.48 5.74 0.20
C ALA A 49 -0.05 6.30 0.23
N ASP A 50 0.22 7.30 1.06
CA ASP A 50 1.56 7.87 1.19
C ASP A 50 2.54 6.92 1.87
N SER A 51 2.09 6.14 2.86
CA SER A 51 2.89 5.06 3.45
C SER A 51 3.21 3.97 2.42
N ALA A 52 2.23 3.61 1.59
CA ALA A 52 2.45 2.66 0.49
C ALA A 52 3.44 3.19 -0.55
N ARG A 53 3.36 4.48 -0.91
CA ARG A 53 4.32 5.14 -1.81
C ARG A 53 5.72 5.20 -1.21
N ALA A 54 5.84 5.53 0.07
CA ALA A 54 7.13 5.57 0.77
C ALA A 54 7.78 4.19 0.79
N GLU A 55 7.00 3.14 1.05
CA GLU A 55 7.48 1.76 1.03
C GLU A 55 7.88 1.30 -0.37
N LEU A 56 7.07 1.63 -1.39
CA LEU A 56 7.42 1.33 -2.78
C LEU A 56 8.73 2.03 -3.18
N ARG A 57 8.89 3.31 -2.85
CA ARG A 57 10.14 4.06 -3.06
C ARG A 57 11.31 3.42 -2.32
N ARG A 58 11.11 2.93 -1.09
CA ARG A 58 12.15 2.26 -0.30
C ARG A 58 12.60 0.95 -0.96
N VAL A 59 11.66 0.12 -1.40
CA VAL A 59 11.94 -1.18 -2.03
C VAL A 59 12.53 -1.03 -3.43
N LEU A 60 12.06 -0.04 -4.19
CA LEU A 60 12.53 0.18 -5.54
C LEU A 60 13.81 0.99 -5.62
N ARG A 61 14.24 1.68 -4.54
CA ARG A 61 15.39 2.60 -4.57
C ARG A 61 16.59 2.06 -5.35
N ASP A 62 17.05 0.86 -5.00
CA ASP A 62 18.25 0.27 -5.61
C ASP A 62 18.01 -0.14 -7.07
N ARG A 63 16.79 -0.58 -7.42
CA ARG A 63 16.40 -0.96 -8.78
C ARG A 63 16.00 0.22 -9.66
N TYR A 64 15.58 1.32 -9.06
CA TYR A 64 15.13 2.51 -9.74
C TYR A 64 16.33 3.19 -10.40
N ASP A 65 17.45 3.30 -9.67
CA ASP A 65 18.70 3.85 -10.19
C ASP A 65 19.30 2.96 -11.31
N GLU A 66 19.26 1.64 -11.13
CA GLU A 66 19.64 0.68 -12.20
C GLU A 66 18.72 0.81 -13.41
N GLY A 67 17.41 0.90 -13.20
CA GLY A 67 16.42 1.08 -14.27
C GLY A 67 16.66 2.35 -15.08
N LEU A 68 16.88 3.49 -14.41
CA LEU A 68 17.24 4.76 -15.05
C LEU A 68 18.49 4.66 -15.92
N SER A 69 19.52 3.93 -15.45
CA SER A 69 20.74 3.72 -16.24
C SER A 69 20.53 2.91 -17.53
N THR A 70 19.42 2.17 -17.62
CA THR A 70 19.03 1.37 -18.79
C THR A 70 17.99 2.03 -19.69
N ILE A 71 17.40 3.15 -19.27
CA ILE A 71 16.50 3.94 -20.12
C ILE A 71 17.35 4.67 -21.16
N ALA A 72 17.42 4.10 -22.36
CA ALA A 72 18.07 4.71 -23.52
C ALA A 72 17.16 5.69 -24.28
N ASP A 73 15.91 5.84 -23.84
CA ASP A 73 14.93 6.76 -24.42
C ASP A 73 15.03 8.13 -23.73
N PRO A 74 15.57 9.16 -24.42
CA PRO A 74 15.78 10.48 -23.82
C PRO A 74 14.47 11.16 -23.38
N ASP A 75 13.32 10.80 -23.93
CA ASP A 75 12.03 11.41 -23.61
C ASP A 75 11.45 10.91 -22.26
N LEU A 76 11.99 9.82 -21.72
CA LEU A 76 11.56 9.21 -20.45
C LEU A 76 12.44 9.58 -19.25
N VAL A 77 13.57 10.25 -19.45
CA VAL A 77 14.57 10.53 -18.40
C VAL A 77 14.13 11.66 -17.44
N ASP A 78 13.17 12.50 -17.85
CA ASP A 78 12.90 13.80 -17.20
C ASP A 78 11.45 13.98 -16.68
N GLN A 79 10.71 12.89 -16.43
CA GLN A 79 9.37 13.02 -15.85
C GLN A 79 9.43 13.14 -14.31
N PRO A 80 8.97 14.26 -13.72
CA PRO A 80 8.98 14.44 -12.27
C PRO A 80 7.99 13.47 -11.60
N ALA A 81 8.48 12.78 -10.57
CA ALA A 81 7.75 11.80 -9.77
C ALA A 81 6.80 12.40 -8.71
#